data_AF-A0A0H1AVI6-F1
#
_entry.id   AF-A0A0H1AVI6-F1
#
_cell.length_a   1.000
_cell.length_b   1.000
_cell.length_c   1.000
_cell.angle_alpha   90.00
_cell.angle_beta   90.00
_cell.angle_gamma   90.00
#
_symmetry.space_group_name_H-M   'P 1'
#
loop_
_entity.id
_entity.type
_entity.pdbx_description
1 polymer ?
#
loop_
_entity_poly.entity_id
_entity_poly.type
_entity_poly.pdbx_seq_one_letter_code
_entity_poly.pdbx_strand_id
1 'polypeptide(L)'
;MTTPRLRNIGPRSAAWLRQVGLRTREDLAAAGAVEAFVRVRRAGFRPSLNLLYSIEGALLDCHWQDVPEARRLQLTEAAEAATAQLPDPRARTAAGPVTTTVHAAAGTGDAATPDDSGR
;
A
#
# COMPACT_ATOMS: atom_id res chain seq x y z
N MET A 1 10.06 8.76 20.81
CA MET A 1 9.40 7.45 20.55
C MET A 1 9.16 7.33 19.06
N THR A 2 10.12 6.75 18.32
CA THR A 2 10.00 6.55 16.87
C THR A 2 8.99 5.44 16.62
N THR A 3 7.77 5.79 16.20
CA THR A 3 6.80 4.79 15.71
C THR A 3 7.48 3.92 14.65
N PRO A 4 7.41 2.58 14.76
CA PRO A 4 8.02 1.69 13.79
C PRO A 4 7.50 2.04 12.40
N ARG A 5 8.40 2.58 11.56
CA ARG A 5 8.08 2.94 10.18
C ARG A 5 7.89 1.63 9.42
N LEU A 6 6.69 1.45 8.87
CA LEU A 6 6.41 0.36 7.94
C LEU A 6 7.36 0.53 6.74
N ARG A 7 8.28 -0.42 6.57
CA ARG A 7 9.47 -0.31 5.68
C ARG A 7 9.17 0.05 4.23
N ASN A 8 7.95 -0.17 3.75
CA ASN A 8 7.53 0.07 2.36
C ASN A 8 6.44 1.14 2.21
N ILE A 9 6.05 1.81 3.29
CA ILE A 9 4.87 2.71 3.27
C ILE A 9 5.31 4.15 3.41
N GLY A 10 5.21 4.89 2.31
CA GLY A 10 5.47 6.33 2.28
C GLY A 10 4.44 7.14 3.10
N PRO A 11 4.76 8.41 3.45
CA PRO A 11 3.98 9.23 4.37
C PRO A 11 2.52 9.44 3.92
N ARG A 12 2.27 9.50 2.61
CA ARG A 12 0.91 9.60 2.06
C ARG A 12 0.08 8.34 2.31
N SER A 13 0.64 7.19 1.96
CA SER A 13 -0.02 5.90 2.17
C SER A 13 -0.24 5.61 3.65
N ALA A 14 0.71 5.99 4.50
CA ALA A 14 0.57 5.92 5.96
C ALA A 14 -0.58 6.82 6.47
N ALA A 15 -0.75 8.03 5.90
CA ALA A 15 -1.88 8.89 6.25
C ALA A 15 -3.23 8.24 5.88
N TRP A 16 -3.34 7.63 4.70
CA TRP A 16 -4.55 6.90 4.29
C TRP A 16 -4.86 5.73 5.22
N LEU A 17 -3.84 4.92 5.55
CA LEU A 17 -3.99 3.80 6.49
C LEU A 17 -4.50 4.27 7.85
N ARG A 18 -3.91 5.35 8.38
CA ARG A 18 -4.35 5.96 9.64
C ARG A 18 -5.79 6.48 9.56
N GLN A 19 -6.19 7.03 8.42
CA GLN A 19 -7.55 7.54 8.21
C GLN A 19 -8.60 6.43 8.13
N VAL A 20 -8.22 5.22 7.69
CA VAL A 20 -9.09 4.04 7.71
C VAL A 20 -8.97 3.19 8.97
N GLY A 21 -8.25 3.69 9.99
CA GLY A 21 -8.13 3.05 11.30
C GLY A 21 -7.00 2.02 11.43
N LEU A 22 -6.12 1.88 10.42
CA LEU A 22 -4.94 1.01 10.46
C LEU A 22 -3.74 1.83 10.91
N ARG A 23 -3.45 1.83 12.23
CA ARG A 23 -2.44 2.71 12.81
C ARG A 23 -1.15 1.99 13.16
N THR A 24 -1.24 0.70 13.45
CA THR A 24 -0.09 -0.14 13.85
C THR A 24 0.15 -1.28 12.86
N ARG A 25 1.29 -1.94 13.01
CA ARG A 25 1.59 -3.16 12.27
C ARG A 25 0.61 -4.28 12.65
N GLU A 26 0.24 -4.36 13.92
CA GLU A 26 -0.72 -5.34 14.42
C GLU A 26 -2.10 -5.14 13.78
N ASP A 27 -2.59 -3.90 13.67
CA ASP A 27 -3.84 -3.58 12.98
C ASP A 27 -3.80 -4.03 11.51
N LEU A 28 -2.66 -3.75 10.87
CA LEU A 28 -2.43 -4.09 9.46
C LEU A 28 -2.33 -5.61 9.27
N ALA A 29 -1.72 -6.34 10.21
CA ALA A 29 -1.60 -7.79 10.19
C ALA A 29 -2.93 -8.48 10.47
N ALA A 30 -3.72 -7.94 11.39
CA ALA A 30 -5.06 -8.43 11.71
C ALA A 30 -6.04 -8.23 10.54
N ALA A 31 -5.91 -7.13 9.80
CA ALA A 31 -6.70 -6.89 8.59
C ALA A 31 -6.18 -7.69 7.37
N GLY A 32 -4.87 -7.70 7.16
CA GLY A 32 -4.22 -8.22 5.96
C GLY A 32 -4.17 -7.20 4.81
N ALA A 33 -3.37 -7.50 3.78
CA ALA A 33 -3.09 -6.58 2.68
C ALA A 33 -4.32 -6.22 1.84
N VAL A 34 -5.13 -7.22 1.49
CA VAL A 34 -6.34 -7.05 0.68
C VAL A 34 -7.37 -6.18 1.40
N GLU A 35 -7.68 -6.51 2.65
CA GLU A 35 -8.65 -5.76 3.47
C GLU A 35 -8.19 -4.31 3.71
N ALA A 36 -6.90 -4.12 3.99
CA ALA A 36 -6.34 -2.77 4.13
C ALA A 36 -6.53 -1.93 2.85
N PHE A 37 -6.29 -2.53 1.68
CA PHE A 37 -6.51 -1.88 0.40
C PHE A 37 -7.99 -1.55 0.14
N VAL A 38 -8.89 -2.49 0.44
CA VAL A 38 -10.34 -2.34 0.30
C VAL A 38 -10.86 -1.23 1.21
N ARG A 39 -10.39 -1.14 2.46
CA ARG A 39 -10.76 -0.04 3.38
C ARG A 39 -10.34 1.32 2.84
N VAL A 40 -9.12 1.43 2.29
CA VAL A 40 -8.63 2.67 1.66
C VAL A 40 -9.49 3.04 0.44
N ARG A 41 -9.88 2.08 -0.40
CA ARG A 41 -10.82 2.33 -1.52
C ARG A 41 -12.21 2.72 -1.05
N ARG A 42 -12.73 2.07 -0.01
CA ARG A 42 -14.04 2.36 0.59
C ARG A 42 -14.09 3.75 1.23
N ALA A 43 -12.96 4.24 1.74
CA ALA A 43 -12.82 5.61 2.23
C ALA A 43 -12.79 6.68 1.11
N GLY A 44 -12.89 6.27 -0.17
CA GLY A 44 -12.94 7.16 -1.32
C GLY A 44 -11.57 7.46 -1.94
N PHE A 45 -10.49 6.87 -1.42
CA PHE A 45 -9.16 7.02 -2.01
C PHE A 45 -8.98 6.13 -3.24
N ARG A 46 -8.02 6.50 -4.10
CA ARG A 46 -7.61 5.72 -5.27
C ARG A 46 -6.17 5.20 -5.10
N PRO A 47 -5.94 4.22 -4.22
CA PRO A 47 -4.65 3.58 -4.08
C PRO A 47 -4.28 2.78 -5.35
N SER A 48 -2.98 2.70 -5.65
CA SER A 48 -2.45 1.84 -6.71
C SER A 48 -2.14 0.44 -6.18
N LEU A 49 -1.99 -0.54 -7.08
CA LEU A 49 -1.53 -1.89 -6.72
C LEU A 49 -0.17 -1.89 -6.02
N ASN A 50 0.66 -0.86 -6.23
CA ASN A 50 1.91 -0.72 -5.50
C ASN A 50 1.69 -0.58 -3.99
N LEU A 51 0.60 0.05 -3.56
CA LEU A 51 0.25 0.11 -2.14
C LEU A 51 -0.07 -1.28 -1.59
N LEU A 52 -0.81 -2.09 -2.35
CA LEU A 52 -1.17 -3.46 -1.96
C LEU A 52 0.09 -4.31 -1.72
N TYR A 53 1.04 -4.26 -2.66
CA TYR A 53 2.32 -4.97 -2.51
C TYR A 53 3.19 -4.41 -1.38
N SER A 54 3.16 -3.09 -1.18
CA SER A 54 3.88 -2.45 -0.08
C SER A 54 3.35 -2.88 1.29
N ILE A 55 2.03 -3.06 1.41
CA ILE A 55 1.41 -3.59 2.64
C ILE A 55 1.83 -5.05 2.85
N GLU A 56 1.74 -5.90 1.82
CA GLU A 56 2.17 -7.31 1.94
C GLU A 56 3.65 -7.41 2.33
N GLY A 57 4.54 -6.65 1.66
CA GLY A 57 5.96 -6.62 2.01
C GLY A 57 6.21 -6.11 3.44
N ALA A 58 5.43 -5.13 3.92
CA ALA A 58 5.52 -4.68 5.30
C ALA A 58 5.04 -5.71 6.32
N LEU A 59 4.12 -6.60 5.95
CA LEU A 59 3.66 -7.71 6.79
C LEU A 59 4.70 -8.84 6.82
N LEU A 60 5.21 -9.22 5.65
CA LEU A 60 6.22 -10.26 5.46
C LEU A 60 7.63 -9.83 5.87
N ASP A 61 7.81 -8.56 6.25
CA ASP A 61 9.11 -7.96 6.56
C ASP A 61 10.11 -8.10 5.39
N CYS A 62 9.62 -8.01 4.15
CA CYS A 62 10.41 -8.04 2.93
C CYS A 62 10.21 -6.76 2.09
N HIS A 63 11.10 -6.52 1.13
CA HIS A 63 10.90 -5.43 0.18
C HIS A 63 9.73 -5.77 -0.75
N TRP A 64 8.94 -4.78 -1.18
CA TRP A 64 7.77 -5.02 -2.03
C TRP A 64 8.10 -5.68 -3.39
N GLN A 65 9.37 -5.64 -3.81
CA GLN A 65 9.88 -6.34 -5.00
C GLN A 65 10.22 -7.82 -4.74
N ASP A 66 10.48 -8.19 -3.49
CA ASP A 66 10.82 -9.57 -3.10
C ASP A 66 9.57 -10.46 -2.98
N VAL A 67 8.38 -9.87 -3.05
CA VAL A 67 7.12 -10.62 -3.05
C VAL A 67 7.04 -11.46 -4.33
N PRO A 68 6.91 -12.80 -4.26
CA PRO A 68 6.84 -13.66 -5.44
C PRO A 68 5.73 -13.22 -6.39
N GLU A 69 5.97 -13.29 -7.70
CA GLU A 69 4.99 -12.86 -8.72
C GLU A 69 3.65 -13.59 -8.56
N ALA A 70 3.67 -14.89 -8.31
CA ALA A 70 2.47 -15.68 -8.03
C ALA A 70 1.65 -15.11 -6.86
N ARG A 71 2.33 -14.59 -5.82
CA ARG A 71 1.68 -13.96 -4.67
C ARG A 71 1.12 -12.58 -5.03
N ARG A 72 1.83 -11.80 -5.85
CA ARG A 72 1.37 -10.49 -6.34
C ARG A 72 0.11 -10.63 -7.20
N LEU A 73 0.05 -11.66 -8.05
CA LEU A 73 -1.13 -11.97 -8.86
C LEU A 73 -2.32 -12.33 -7.96
N GLN A 74 -2.14 -13.26 -7.02
CA GLN A 74 -3.18 -13.63 -6.04
C GLN A 74 -3.73 -12.42 -5.28
N LEU A 75 -2.85 -11.52 -4.82
CA LEU A 75 -3.25 -10.30 -4.13
C LEU A 75 -4.06 -9.37 -5.03
N THR A 76 -3.62 -9.20 -6.28
CA THR A 76 -4.30 -8.36 -7.27
C THR A 76 -5.70 -8.88 -7.56
N GLU A 77 -5.83 -10.17 -7.87
CA GLU A 77 -7.12 -10.81 -8.12
C GLU A 77 -8.05 -10.70 -6.90
N ALA A 78 -7.53 -10.97 -5.70
CA ALA A 78 -8.30 -10.85 -4.47
C ALA A 78 -8.74 -9.40 -4.19
N ALA A 79 -7.88 -8.41 -4.43
CA ALA A 79 -8.19 -7.00 -4.24
C ALA A 79 -9.19 -6.49 -5.28
N GLU A 80 -9.10 -6.93 -6.52
CA GLU A 80 -10.08 -6.64 -7.58
C GLU A 80 -11.43 -7.25 -7.24
N ALA A 81 -11.48 -8.54 -6.90
CA ALA A 81 -12.70 -9.22 -6.49
C ALA A 81 -13.35 -8.53 -5.27
N ALA A 82 -12.57 -8.22 -4.24
CA ALA A 82 -13.08 -7.55 -3.05
C ALA A 82 -13.54 -6.11 -3.33
N THR A 83 -12.87 -5.39 -4.24
CA THR A 83 -13.32 -4.06 -4.64
C THR A 83 -14.59 -4.14 -5.51
N ALA A 84 -14.73 -5.15 -6.36
CA ALA A 84 -15.93 -5.33 -7.17
C ALA A 84 -17.19 -5.53 -6.31
N GLN A 85 -17.03 -6.07 -5.10
CA GLN A 85 -18.10 -6.22 -4.10
C GLN A 85 -18.39 -4.92 -3.33
N LEU A 86 -17.54 -3.89 -3.43
CA LEU A 86 -17.83 -2.62 -2.79
C LEU A 86 -18.96 -1.90 -3.55
N PRO A 87 -20.05 -1.50 -2.88
CA PRO A 87 -21.07 -0.69 -3.53
C PRO A 87 -20.43 0.62 -4.00
N ASP A 88 -20.59 0.94 -5.29
CA ASP A 88 -19.93 2.10 -5.90
C ASP A 88 -20.34 3.38 -5.15
N PRO A 89 -19.40 4.07 -4.46
CA PRO A 89 -19.71 5.35 -3.84
C PRO A 89 -20.14 6.42 -4.88
N ARG A 90 -19.87 6.21 -6.17
CA ARG A 90 -20.37 7.07 -7.27
C ARG A 90 -21.85 6.90 -7.56
N ALA A 91 -22.50 5.81 -7.14
CA ALA A 91 -23.94 5.65 -7.32
C ALA A 91 -24.75 6.75 -6.61
N ARG A 92 -24.15 7.44 -5.63
CA ARG A 92 -24.74 8.63 -4.98
C ARG A 92 -24.18 9.97 -5.45
N THR A 93 -23.10 10.00 -6.24
CA THR A 93 -22.50 11.25 -6.72
C THR A 93 -21.81 11.01 -8.06
N ALA A 94 -22.58 11.09 -9.14
CA ALA A 94 -22.03 11.33 -10.47
C ALA A 94 -21.45 12.76 -10.48
N ALA A 95 -20.13 12.90 -10.33
CA ALA A 95 -19.47 14.20 -10.46
C ALA A 95 -18.06 14.07 -11.06
N GLY A 96 -17.92 14.59 -12.28
CA GLY A 96 -16.73 15.28 -12.78
C GLY A 96 -15.60 14.44 -13.42
N PRO A 97 -14.95 14.95 -14.48
CA PRO A 97 -13.79 14.31 -15.08
C PRO A 97 -12.63 14.32 -14.08
N VAL A 98 -12.10 13.14 -13.79
CA VAL A 98 -11.05 12.99 -12.77
C VAL A 98 -9.71 13.42 -13.34
N THR A 99 -9.12 14.46 -12.76
CA THR A 99 -7.72 14.81 -12.97
C THR A 99 -6.84 13.64 -12.51
N THR A 100 -6.24 12.96 -13.47
CA THR A 100 -5.19 11.97 -13.24
C THR A 100 -3.94 12.70 -12.76
N THR A 101 -3.74 12.80 -11.44
CA THR A 101 -2.42 13.19 -10.91
C THR A 101 -1.49 12.01 -11.09
N VAL A 102 -0.74 12.03 -12.18
CA VAL A 102 0.35 11.11 -12.47
C VAL A 102 1.41 11.34 -11.38
N HIS A 103 1.47 10.44 -10.40
CA HIS A 103 2.63 10.37 -9.52
C HIS A 103 3.74 9.67 -10.26
N ALA A 104 4.57 10.47 -10.93
CA ALA A 104 5.86 10.07 -11.45
C ALA A 104 6.60 9.28 -10.37
N ALA A 105 7.01 8.06 -10.74
CA ALA A 105 7.92 7.25 -9.96
C ALA A 105 9.22 8.04 -9.76
N ALA A 106 9.37 8.69 -8.61
CA ALA A 106 10.69 9.06 -8.11
C ALA A 106 11.24 7.79 -7.44
N GLY A 107 12.25 7.21 -8.11
CA GLY A 107 12.69 5.84 -7.96
C GLY A 107 13.11 5.39 -6.56
N THR A 108 13.02 4.09 -6.37
CA THR A 108 13.83 3.37 -5.39
C THR A 108 15.29 3.47 -5.81
N GLY A 109 16.12 4.09 -4.98
CA GLY A 109 17.57 3.95 -5.02
C GLY A 109 18.01 3.39 -3.69
N ASP A 110 18.26 2.08 -3.70
CA ASP A 110 18.85 1.31 -2.61
C ASP A 110 20.33 1.68 -2.39
N ALA A 111 20.82 1.32 -1.20
CA ALA A 111 22.18 1.18 -0.70
C ALA A 111 23.40 1.57 -1.57
N ALA A 112 24.34 2.30 -0.96
CA ALA A 112 25.71 1.81 -0.70
C ALA A 112 26.55 2.91 -0.03
N THR A 113 27.13 2.63 1.13
CA THR A 113 28.43 3.25 1.50
C THR A 113 29.30 2.10 2.00
N PRO A 114 30.45 1.84 1.34
CA PRO A 114 31.25 0.65 1.59
C PRO A 114 32.03 0.76 2.91
N ASP A 115 32.22 -0.40 3.53
CA ASP A 115 33.26 -0.69 4.51
C ASP A 115 34.63 -0.58 3.84
N ASP A 116 35.60 0.09 4.48
CA ASP A 116 37.02 -0.18 4.24
C ASP A 116 37.84 0.04 5.52
N SER A 117 38.64 -0.98 5.81
CA SER A 117 39.51 -1.11 6.96
C SER A 117 40.91 -0.56 6.66
N GLY A 118 41.49 0.18 7.62
CA GLY A 118 42.92 0.13 7.98
C GLY A 118 43.99 0.51 6.95
N ARG A 119 44.71 1.60 7.26
CA ARG A 119 46.18 1.57 7.37
C ARG A 119 46.70 2.60 8.35
#